data_AF-K1TP72-F1
#
_entry.id   AF-K1TP72-F1
#
_cell.length_a   1.000
_cell.length_b   1.000
_cell.length_c   1.000
_cell.angle_alpha   90.00
_cell.angle_beta   90.00
_cell.angle_gamma   90.00
#
_symmetry.space_group_name_H-M   'P 1'
#
loop_
_entity.id
_entity.type
_entity.pdbx_description
1 polymer ?
#
loop_
_entity_poly.entity_id
_entity_poly.type
_entity_poly.pdbx_seq_one_letter_code
_entity_poly.pdbx_strand_id
1 'polypeptide(L)'
;MNYKGVSLTAMFDMRFGGDIVSVSEGMATAVGTSERSAYRGEYKELNGVSDYYMVVPGVTADGQVNTKEVSAQSYYSNIGLYKSQKGYAEMFIHSASYIKLKELALGYSLPKSVAQEDSSYQCEVVICGT
;
A
#
# COMPACT_ATOMS: atom_id res chain seq x y z
N MET A 1 14.80 -25.94 6.10
CA MET A 1 16.22 -26.20 6.46
C MET A 1 16.25 -26.81 7.84
N ASN A 2 16.96 -27.93 8.03
CA ASN A 2 17.03 -28.62 9.32
C ASN A 2 18.49 -28.65 9.79
N TYR A 3 18.76 -28.11 10.97
CA TYR A 3 20.09 -28.18 11.58
C TYR A 3 19.98 -28.41 13.09
N LYS A 4 20.58 -29.50 13.59
CA LYS A 4 20.61 -29.89 15.00
C LYS A 4 19.24 -29.86 15.71
N GLY A 5 18.20 -30.34 15.04
CA GLY A 5 16.83 -30.37 15.57
C GLY A 5 16.04 -29.10 15.34
N VAL A 6 16.65 -27.98 14.92
CA VAL A 6 15.90 -26.79 14.50
C VAL A 6 15.45 -26.96 13.05
N SER A 7 14.15 -26.83 12.78
CA SER A 7 13.55 -26.81 11.45
C SER A 7 13.04 -25.40 11.13
N LEU A 8 13.38 -24.88 9.95
CA LEU A 8 12.87 -23.61 9.44
C LEU A 8 12.23 -23.83 8.08
N THR A 9 10.97 -23.44 7.95
CA THR A 9 10.21 -23.48 6.70
C THR A 9 9.64 -22.10 6.43
N ALA A 10 9.89 -21.58 5.23
CA ALA A 10 9.33 -20.31 4.78
C ALA A 10 8.71 -20.52 3.39
N MET A 11 7.49 -20.04 3.21
CA MET A 11 6.78 -20.08 1.93
C MET A 11 6.53 -18.67 1.43
N PHE A 12 6.93 -18.39 0.19
CA PHE A 12 6.71 -17.11 -0.49
C PHE A 12 5.67 -17.28 -1.59
N ASP A 13 4.70 -16.37 -1.63
CA ASP A 13 3.77 -16.20 -2.75
C ASP A 13 4.20 -14.98 -3.57
N MET A 14 4.46 -15.22 -4.85
CA MET A 14 4.97 -14.21 -5.77
C MET A 14 4.01 -14.12 -6.95
N ARG A 15 3.48 -12.93 -7.19
CA ARG A 15 2.67 -12.63 -8.37
C ARG A 15 3.28 -11.43 -9.06
N PHE A 16 3.55 -11.58 -10.35
CA PHE A 16 4.10 -10.52 -11.19
C PHE A 16 3.10 -10.18 -12.29
N GLY A 17 2.80 -8.89 -12.40
CA GLY A 17 1.90 -8.37 -13.43
C GLY A 17 0.45 -8.21 -13.00
N GLY A 18 -0.22 -7.35 -13.75
CA GLY A 18 -1.57 -6.87 -13.48
C GLY A 18 -1.58 -5.49 -12.85
N ASP A 19 -2.69 -4.80 -13.07
CA ASP A 19 -2.95 -3.46 -12.58
C ASP A 19 -4.13 -3.52 -11.62
N ILE A 20 -3.98 -2.95 -10.43
CA ILE A 20 -5.05 -2.87 -9.43
C ILE A 20 -5.39 -1.40 -9.17
N VAL A 21 -6.69 -1.10 -9.17
CA VAL A 21 -7.17 0.24 -8.82
C VAL A 21 -7.31 0.33 -7.29
N SER A 22 -6.57 1.25 -6.68
CA SER A 22 -6.65 1.52 -5.24
C SER A 22 -7.77 2.51 -4.93
N VAL A 23 -8.98 1.98 -4.70
CA VAL A 23 -10.14 2.80 -4.29
C VAL A 23 -9.89 3.48 -2.96
N SER A 24 -9.19 2.81 -2.03
CA SER A 24 -8.85 3.36 -0.71
C SER A 24 -7.96 4.59 -0.81
N GLU A 25 -6.95 4.58 -1.68
CA GLU A 25 -6.13 5.78 -1.92
C GLU A 25 -6.93 6.88 -2.62
N GLY A 26 -7.81 6.52 -3.56
CA GLY A 26 -8.70 7.48 -4.20
C GLY A 26 -9.62 8.18 -3.19
N MET A 27 -10.18 7.43 -2.23
CA MET A 27 -10.98 8.00 -1.14
C MET A 27 -10.12 8.86 -0.21
N ALA A 28 -8.94 8.39 0.19
CA ALA A 28 -7.99 9.15 1.02
C ALA A 28 -7.58 10.46 0.34
N THR A 29 -7.43 10.46 -0.99
CA THR A 29 -7.14 11.66 -1.77
C THR A 29 -8.32 12.63 -1.79
N ALA A 30 -9.54 12.13 -1.93
CA ALA A 30 -10.75 12.96 -1.89
C ALA A 30 -10.93 13.69 -0.55
N VAL A 31 -10.55 13.05 0.56
CA VAL A 31 -10.63 13.65 1.91
C VAL A 31 -9.34 14.33 2.37
N GLY A 32 -8.30 14.38 1.53
CA GLY A 32 -7.04 15.06 1.83
C GLY A 32 -6.14 14.37 2.86
N THR A 33 -6.27 13.05 3.04
CA THR A 33 -5.43 12.22 3.93
C THR A 33 -4.38 11.39 3.19
N SER A 34 -4.39 11.36 1.86
CA SER A 34 -3.34 10.71 1.07
C SER A 34 -2.06 11.55 1.04
N GLU A 35 -0.91 10.89 0.93
CA GLU A 35 0.39 11.56 0.76
C GLU A 35 0.41 12.50 -0.45
N ARG A 36 -0.26 12.11 -1.55
CA ARG A 36 -0.43 12.94 -2.75
C ARG A 36 -1.05 14.30 -2.43
N SER A 37 -1.99 14.35 -1.49
CA SER A 37 -2.67 15.57 -1.10
C SER A 37 -1.82 16.52 -0.23
N ALA A 38 -0.60 16.11 0.15
CA ALA A 38 0.35 16.96 0.86
C ALA A 38 0.86 18.11 -0.02
N TYR A 39 0.92 17.92 -1.35
CA TYR A 39 1.28 18.99 -2.27
C TYR A 39 0.10 19.92 -2.51
N ARG A 40 0.01 21.01 -1.75
CA ARG A 40 -1.12 21.97 -1.80
C ARG A 40 -0.75 23.30 -2.46
N GLY A 41 0.52 23.50 -2.81
CA GLY A 41 1.01 24.76 -3.36
C GLY A 41 1.14 25.84 -2.30
N GLU A 42 0.83 27.08 -2.66
CA GLU A 42 0.99 28.25 -1.79
C GLU A 42 -0.36 28.72 -1.24
N TYR A 43 -0.37 29.15 0.01
CA TYR A 43 -1.55 29.76 0.62
C TYR A 43 -1.71 31.19 0.10
N LYS A 44 -2.83 31.47 -0.59
CA LYS A 44 -3.13 32.76 -1.21
C LYS A 44 -4.61 33.08 -1.11
N GLU A 45 -4.93 34.36 -1.21
CA GLU A 45 -6.31 34.81 -1.36
C GLU A 45 -6.57 35.15 -2.82
N LEU A 46 -7.46 34.41 -3.47
CA LEU A 46 -7.86 34.65 -4.85
C LEU A 46 -9.38 34.88 -4.89
N ASN A 47 -9.83 35.97 -5.50
CA ASN A 47 -11.26 36.31 -5.60
C ASN A 47 -12.02 36.30 -4.26
N GLY A 48 -11.37 36.70 -3.15
CA GLY A 48 -11.97 36.77 -1.81
C GLY A 48 -12.08 35.42 -1.09
N VAL A 49 -11.43 34.36 -1.60
CA VAL A 49 -11.35 33.04 -0.96
C VAL A 49 -9.88 32.77 -0.61
N SER A 50 -9.60 32.64 0.69
CA SER A 50 -8.27 32.30 1.19
C SER A 50 -8.14 30.77 1.26
N ASP A 51 -7.36 30.19 0.35
CA ASP A 51 -7.15 28.75 0.26
C ASP A 51 -5.72 28.45 -0.25
N TYR A 52 -5.34 27.18 -0.26
CA TYR A 52 -4.14 26.72 -0.92
C TYR A 52 -4.38 26.59 -2.42
N TYR A 53 -3.57 27.28 -3.23
CA TYR A 53 -3.65 27.27 -4.68
C TYR A 53 -2.41 26.61 -5.28
N MET A 54 -2.62 25.81 -6.32
CA MET A 54 -1.56 25.18 -7.09
C MET A 54 -1.83 25.20 -8.59
N VAL A 55 -0.76 25.20 -9.38
CA VAL A 55 -0.82 24.95 -10.83
C VAL A 55 -0.60 23.47 -11.06
N VAL A 56 -1.62 22.80 -11.59
CA VAL A 56 -1.56 21.38 -11.91
C VAL A 56 -0.79 21.20 -13.22
N PRO A 57 0.20 20.28 -13.26
CA PRO A 57 0.91 19.98 -14.50
C PRO A 57 -0.07 19.42 -15.54
N GLY A 58 -0.16 20.11 -16.67
CA GLY A 58 -1.06 19.77 -17.77
C GLY A 58 -0.86 20.70 -18.95
N VAL A 59 -1.51 20.37 -20.07
CA VAL A 59 -1.51 21.19 -21.29
C VAL A 59 -2.90 21.77 -21.54
N THR A 60 -2.96 22.98 -22.08
CA THR A 60 -4.21 23.56 -22.59
C THR A 60 -4.63 22.87 -23.88
N ALA A 61 -5.85 23.13 -24.35
CA ALA A 61 -6.33 22.62 -25.64
C ALA A 61 -5.40 23.00 -26.82
N ASP A 62 -4.66 24.09 -26.67
CA ASP A 62 -3.71 24.63 -27.65
C ASP A 62 -2.28 24.06 -27.48
N GLY A 63 -2.10 23.07 -26.58
CA GLY A 63 -0.81 22.42 -26.33
C GLY A 63 0.19 23.25 -25.50
N GLN A 64 -0.20 24.42 -25.01
CA GLN A 64 0.63 25.25 -24.14
C GLN A 64 0.61 24.74 -22.69
N VAL A 65 1.66 25.05 -21.93
CA VAL A 65 1.73 24.70 -20.51
C VAL A 65 0.59 25.37 -19.74
N ASN A 66 -0.12 24.61 -18.92
CA ASN A 66 -1.15 25.15 -18.05
C ASN A 66 -0.54 26.11 -17.01
N THR A 67 -1.04 27.35 -16.98
CA THR A 67 -0.66 28.37 -15.98
C THR A 67 -1.82 28.71 -15.03
N LYS A 68 -2.98 28.05 -15.19
CA LYS A 68 -4.17 28.33 -14.38
C LYS A 68 -4.04 27.72 -13.00
N GLU A 69 -4.06 28.57 -11.98
CA GLU A 69 -4.12 28.18 -10.58
C GLU A 69 -5.52 27.63 -10.23
N VAL A 70 -5.55 26.54 -9.47
CA VAL A 70 -6.77 25.93 -8.93
C VAL A 70 -6.62 25.71 -7.43
N SER A 71 -7.73 25.79 -6.68
CA SER A 71 -7.74 25.42 -5.26
C SER A 71 -7.35 23.94 -5.13
N ALA A 72 -6.40 23.66 -4.24
CA ALA A 72 -5.94 22.30 -3.94
C ALA A 72 -7.10 21.43 -3.46
N GLN A 73 -7.98 21.98 -2.62
CA GLN A 73 -9.18 21.29 -2.13
C GLN A 73 -10.11 20.92 -3.29
N SER A 74 -10.39 21.86 -4.19
CA SER A 74 -11.22 21.59 -5.36
C SER A 74 -10.58 20.55 -6.27
N TYR A 75 -9.27 20.62 -6.49
CA TYR A 75 -8.58 19.63 -7.32
C TYR A 75 -8.63 18.22 -6.73
N TYR A 76 -8.17 18.02 -5.49
CA TYR A 76 -8.09 16.69 -4.87
C TYR A 76 -9.45 16.04 -4.64
N SER A 77 -10.47 16.83 -4.31
CA SER A 77 -11.85 16.34 -4.20
C SER A 77 -12.46 15.91 -5.55
N ASN A 78 -12.03 16.53 -6.66
CA ASN A 78 -12.48 16.15 -8.00
C ASN A 78 -11.74 14.93 -8.55
N ILE A 79 -10.42 14.83 -8.34
CA ILE A 79 -9.66 13.69 -8.86
C ILE A 79 -9.84 12.42 -8.02
N GLY A 80 -10.13 12.56 -6.72
CA GLY A 80 -10.32 11.44 -5.81
C GLY A 80 -11.51 10.54 -6.17
N LEU A 81 -11.43 9.28 -5.76
CA LEU A 81 -12.50 8.30 -5.92
C LEU A 81 -13.43 8.38 -4.70
N TYR A 82 -14.54 9.10 -4.81
CA TYR A 82 -15.51 9.21 -3.72
C TYR A 82 -16.95 9.14 -4.25
N LYS A 83 -17.70 8.10 -3.84
CA LYS A 83 -19.08 7.81 -4.30
C LYS A 83 -19.20 7.79 -5.85
N SER A 84 -20.38 8.07 -6.40
CA SER A 84 -20.66 8.16 -7.85
C SER A 84 -20.03 9.39 -8.54
N GLN A 85 -19.05 10.07 -7.91
CA GLN A 85 -18.35 11.17 -8.55
C GLN A 85 -17.36 10.61 -9.58
N LYS A 86 -17.22 11.34 -10.70
CA LYS A 86 -16.34 11.03 -11.83
C LYS A 86 -14.85 11.18 -11.45
N GLY A 87 -14.39 10.45 -10.43
CA GLY A 87 -12.98 10.38 -10.10
C GLY A 87 -12.22 9.60 -11.18
N TYR A 88 -10.98 10.00 -11.43
CA TYR A 88 -10.15 9.38 -12.48
C TYR A 88 -9.47 8.13 -11.90
N ALA A 89 -10.12 6.96 -12.06
CA ALA A 89 -9.60 5.68 -11.57
C ALA A 89 -8.21 5.35 -12.11
N GLU A 90 -7.89 5.84 -13.31
CA GLU A 90 -6.60 5.71 -13.98
C GLU A 90 -5.44 6.30 -13.15
N MET A 91 -5.71 7.35 -12.36
CA MET A 91 -4.69 7.99 -11.51
C MET A 91 -4.33 7.16 -10.26
N PHE A 92 -5.10 6.13 -9.96
CA PHE A 92 -4.95 5.25 -8.80
C PHE A 92 -4.68 3.80 -9.22
N ILE A 93 -4.19 3.59 -10.44
CA ILE A 93 -3.69 2.30 -10.90
C ILE A 93 -2.31 2.08 -10.28
N HIS A 94 -2.17 0.94 -9.59
CA HIS A 94 -0.91 0.46 -9.04
C HIS A 94 -0.56 -0.89 -9.64
N SER A 95 0.74 -1.18 -9.69
CA SER A 95 1.21 -2.51 -10.03
C SER A 95 0.70 -3.51 -8.99
N ALA A 96 -0.03 -4.53 -9.45
CA ALA A 96 -0.49 -5.63 -8.61
C ALA A 96 0.62 -6.66 -8.32
N SER A 97 1.86 -6.34 -8.68
CA SER A 97 3.00 -7.22 -8.45
C SER A 97 3.37 -7.23 -6.97
N TYR A 98 3.41 -8.41 -6.37
CA TYR A 98 3.78 -8.57 -4.97
C TYR A 98 4.66 -9.80 -4.75
N ILE A 99 5.46 -9.71 -3.70
CA ILE A 99 6.13 -10.85 -3.07
C ILE A 99 5.66 -10.82 -1.62
N LYS A 100 4.92 -11.84 -1.20
CA LYS A 100 4.39 -11.97 0.16
C LYS A 100 4.94 -13.21 0.81
N LEU A 101 5.36 -13.11 2.07
CA LEU A 101 5.65 -14.27 2.91
C LEU A 101 4.30 -14.81 3.39
N LYS A 102 3.98 -16.06 3.01
CA LYS A 102 2.69 -16.68 3.30
C LYS A 102 2.71 -17.44 4.63
N GLU A 103 3.81 -18.15 4.88
CA GLU A 103 3.98 -18.92 6.11
C GLU A 103 5.45 -18.89 6.50
N LEU A 104 5.69 -18.70 7.79
CA LEU A 104 6.97 -18.91 8.44
C LEU A 104 6.75 -19.87 9.61
N ALA A 105 7.34 -21.05 9.50
CA ALA A 105 7.33 -22.05 10.55
C ALA A 105 8.73 -22.30 11.08
N LEU A 106 8.89 -22.20 12.39
CA LEU A 106 10.10 -22.56 13.11
C LEU A 106 9.77 -23.70 14.07
N GLY A 107 10.38 -24.86 13.85
CA GLY A 107 10.28 -26.02 14.71
C GLY A 107 11.58 -26.31 15.44
N TYR A 108 11.47 -26.92 16.62
CA TYR A 108 12.61 -27.50 17.33
C TYR A 108 12.27 -28.89 17.87
N SER A 109 13.02 -29.89 17.40
CA SER A 109 13.00 -31.26 17.89
C SER A 109 13.92 -31.38 19.09
N LEU A 110 13.36 -31.76 20.24
CA LEU A 110 14.11 -31.94 21.47
C LEU A 110 15.02 -33.18 21.38
N PRO A 111 16.26 -33.12 21.86
CA PRO A 111 17.16 -34.27 21.87
C PRO A 111 16.66 -35.37 22.82
N LYS A 112 16.83 -36.63 22.41
CA LYS A 112 16.38 -37.84 23.15
C LYS A 112 16.90 -37.93 24.59
N SER A 113 17.96 -37.21 24.93
CA SER A 113 18.52 -37.15 26.30
C SER A 113 17.66 -36.34 27.27
N VAL A 114 16.83 -35.42 26.77
CA VAL A 114 15.92 -34.60 27.60
C VAL A 114 14.51 -35.20 27.60
N ALA A 115 14.11 -35.89 26.54
CA ALA A 115 12.81 -36.58 26.41
C ALA A 115 12.77 -37.98 27.05
N GLN A 116 13.73 -38.30 27.93
CA GLN A 116 14.12 -39.68 28.25
C GLN A 116 13.21 -40.42 29.24
N GLU A 117 12.05 -39.89 29.62
CA GLU A 117 11.14 -40.58 30.53
C GLU A 117 10.12 -41.50 29.83
N ASP A 118 9.91 -41.36 28.51
CA ASP A 118 9.02 -42.27 27.78
C ASP A 118 9.53 -42.57 26.35
N SER A 119 10.15 -43.74 26.20
CA SER A 119 10.99 -44.19 25.06
C SER A 119 10.30 -44.24 23.68
N SER A 120 9.05 -43.79 23.55
CA SER A 120 8.23 -43.98 22.34
C SER A 120 7.80 -42.68 21.66
N TYR A 121 7.96 -41.51 22.28
CA TYR A 121 7.42 -40.25 21.74
C TYR A 121 8.53 -39.27 21.31
N GLN A 122 8.44 -38.78 20.07
CA GLN A 122 9.24 -37.66 19.59
C GLN A 122 8.46 -36.37 19.89
N CYS A 123 9.01 -35.49 20.73
CA CYS A 123 8.41 -34.19 21.04
C CYS A 123 9.02 -33.10 20.15
N GLU A 124 8.19 -32.42 19.37
CA GLU A 124 8.55 -31.27 18.54
C GLU A 124 7.68 -30.08 18.93
N VAL A 125 8.30 -28.91 19.12
CA VAL A 125 7.60 -27.66 19.35
C VAL A 125 7.68 -26.84 18.07
N VAL A 126 6.54 -26.43 17.53
CA VAL A 126 6.44 -25.66 16.28
C VAL A 126 5.69 -24.36 16.53
N ILE A 127 6.29 -23.24 16.12
CA ILE A 127 5.64 -21.93 16.09
C ILE A 127 5.41 -21.58 14.62
N CYS A 128 4.15 -21.34 14.25
CA CYS A 128 3.73 -20.96 12.91
C CYS A 128 3.12 -19.55 12.93
N GLY A 129 3.57 -18.69 12.02
CA GLY A 129 3.01 -17.37 11.77
C GLY A 129 2.64 -17.20 10.30
N THR A 130 1.49 -16.58 10.07
CA THR A 130 0.95 -16.18 8.75
C THR A 130 1.16 -14.69 8.48
#